data_AF-A0A9P5JFH8-F1
#
_entry.id   AF-A0A9P5JFH8-F1
#
_cell.length_a   1.000
_cell.length_b   1.000
_cell.length_c   1.000
_cell.angle_alpha   90.00
_cell.angle_beta   90.00
_cell.angle_gamma   90.00
#
_symmetry.space_group_name_H-M   'P 1'
#
loop_
_entity.id
_entity.type
_entity.pdbx_description
1 polymer ?
#
loop_
_entity_poly.entity_id
_entity_poly.type
_entity_poly.pdbx_seq_one_letter_code
_entity_poly.pdbx_strand_id
1 'polypeptide(L)'
;RKFHIRRLNDIVHLCIQRGDFLRAKAAFSVLARCREIYWVDIWKLGLAILAEESETHELHAGPSSSSKKRVEAMKELLLIWITAGEHQVARDYLVEESAPLPDELHIMDMANTTLRYLTTYPFFDSSTLQTYGGLISLYLAQ
;
A
#
# COMPACT_ATOMS: atom_id res chain seq x y z
N ARG A 1 -11.22 23.62 -13.66
CA ARG A 1 -10.09 22.81 -13.12
C ARG A 1 -10.57 21.65 -12.25
N LYS A 2 -11.33 21.89 -11.17
CA LYS A 2 -11.97 20.83 -10.35
C LYS A 2 -12.75 19.77 -11.15
N PHE A 3 -13.45 20.18 -12.21
CA PHE A 3 -14.16 19.27 -13.12
C PHE A 3 -13.21 18.30 -13.85
N HIS A 4 -12.04 18.76 -14.30
CA HIS A 4 -11.05 17.90 -14.96
C HIS A 4 -10.41 16.91 -13.99
N ILE A 5 -10.21 17.30 -12.73
CA ILE A 5 -9.70 16.41 -11.68
C ILE A 5 -10.71 15.30 -11.39
N ARG A 6 -11.99 15.64 -11.19
CA ARG A 6 -13.05 14.63 -10.99
C ARG A 6 -13.12 13.67 -12.17
N ARG A 7 -13.14 14.21 -13.38
CA ARG A 7 -13.18 13.40 -14.60
C ARG A 7 -11.95 12.52 -14.77
N LEU A 8 -10.76 13.00 -14.37
CA LEU A 8 -9.55 12.19 -14.38
C LEU A 8 -9.64 11.07 -13.33
N ASN A 9 -10.17 11.35 -12.14
CA ASN A 9 -10.40 10.33 -11.11
C ASN A 9 -11.40 9.26 -11.60
N ASP A 10 -12.50 9.68 -12.22
CA ASP A 10 -13.48 8.78 -12.82
C ASP A 10 -12.85 7.90 -13.91
N ILE A 11 -11.98 8.49 -14.75
CA ILE A 11 -11.23 7.74 -15.77
C ILE A 11 -10.32 6.70 -15.12
N VAL A 12 -9.61 7.03 -14.03
CA VAL A 12 -8.77 6.05 -13.34
C VAL A 12 -9.60 4.91 -12.78
N HIS A 13 -10.71 5.21 -12.08
CA HIS A 13 -11.61 4.18 -11.55
C HIS A 13 -12.21 3.30 -12.65
N LEU A 14 -12.62 3.89 -13.78
CA LEU A 14 -13.13 3.15 -14.94
C LEU A 14 -12.06 2.29 -15.61
N CYS A 15 -10.81 2.76 -15.68
CA CYS A 15 -9.69 1.97 -16.20
C CYS A 15 -9.39 0.77 -15.30
N ILE A 16 -9.43 0.94 -13.98
CA ILE A 16 -9.28 -0.15 -13.00
C ILE A 16 -10.41 -1.17 -13.18
N GLN A 17 -11.67 -0.72 -13.21
CA GLN A 17 -12.82 -1.63 -13.40
C GLN A 17 -12.80 -2.40 -14.73
N ARG A 18 -12.14 -1.86 -15.75
CA ARG A 18 -11.98 -2.50 -17.06
C ARG A 18 -10.75 -3.41 -17.16
N GLY A 19 -9.89 -3.44 -16.15
CA GLY A 19 -8.61 -4.16 -16.17
C GLY A 19 -7.54 -3.52 -17.06
N ASP A 20 -7.71 -2.27 -17.50
CA ASP A 20 -6.72 -1.55 -18.33
C ASP A 20 -5.74 -0.78 -17.43
N PHE A 21 -4.83 -1.52 -16.78
CA PHE A 21 -3.91 -0.99 -15.78
C PHE A 21 -2.83 -0.07 -16.36
N LEU A 22 -2.41 -0.27 -17.61
CA LEU A 22 -1.45 0.61 -18.28
C LEU A 22 -2.02 2.03 -18.45
N ARG A 23 -3.29 2.14 -18.86
CA ARG A 23 -3.97 3.44 -18.93
C ARG A 23 -4.30 3.99 -17.55
N ALA A 24 -4.67 3.13 -16.60
CA ALA A 24 -4.90 3.56 -15.21
C ALA A 24 -3.63 4.20 -14.62
N LYS A 25 -2.46 3.59 -14.83
CA LYS A 25 -1.15 4.11 -14.39
C LYS A 25 -0.79 5.44 -15.03
N ALA A 26 -1.01 5.57 -16.34
CA ALA A 26 -0.78 6.83 -17.04
C ALA A 26 -1.68 7.94 -16.49
N ALA A 27 -2.98 7.69 -16.35
CA ALA A 27 -3.93 8.64 -15.80
C ALA A 27 -3.64 8.98 -14.33
N PHE A 28 -3.27 7.98 -13.52
CA PHE A 28 -2.85 8.16 -12.13
C PHE A 28 -1.59 9.01 -12.01
N SER A 29 -0.59 8.85 -12.90
CA SER A 29 0.63 9.67 -12.90
C SER A 29 0.36 11.15 -13.17
N VAL A 30 -0.68 11.46 -13.94
CA VAL A 30 -1.13 12.84 -14.18
C VAL A 30 -1.88 13.37 -12.95
N LEU A 31 -2.70 12.52 -12.33
CA LEU A 31 -3.48 12.85 -11.14
C LEU A 31 -2.56 13.13 -9.93
N ALA A 32 -1.53 12.30 -9.74
CA ALA A 32 -0.46 12.44 -8.75
C ALA A 32 0.27 13.79 -8.80
N ARG A 33 0.43 14.36 -10.00
CA ARG A 33 1.14 15.64 -10.20
C ARG A 33 0.26 16.85 -9.94
N CYS A 34 -1.04 16.66 -9.70
CA CYS A 34 -1.97 17.77 -9.47
C CYS A 34 -1.85 18.26 -8.02
N ARG A 35 -1.40 19.50 -7.82
CA ARG A 35 -1.27 20.15 -6.50
C ARG A 35 -2.57 20.26 -5.69
N GLU A 36 -3.72 20.11 -6.34
CA GLU A 36 -5.04 20.18 -5.70
C GLU A 36 -5.46 18.87 -5.04
N ILE A 37 -4.71 17.79 -5.26
CA ILE A 37 -5.02 16.46 -4.76
C ILE A 37 -3.99 16.11 -3.71
N TYR A 38 -4.47 15.80 -2.50
CA TYR A 38 -3.59 15.29 -1.47
C TYR A 38 -3.29 13.84 -1.78
N TRP A 39 -2.00 13.48 -1.73
CA TRP A 39 -1.56 12.12 -1.98
C TRP A 39 -2.23 11.10 -1.04
N VAL A 40 -2.58 11.53 0.18
CA VAL A 40 -3.33 10.77 1.19
C VAL A 40 -4.73 10.33 0.71
N ASP A 41 -5.34 11.04 -0.24
CA ASP A 41 -6.67 10.69 -0.75
C ASP A 41 -6.60 9.60 -1.85
N ILE A 42 -5.44 9.44 -2.49
CA ILE A 42 -5.33 8.69 -3.75
C ILE A 42 -4.32 7.54 -3.72
N TRP A 43 -3.53 7.41 -2.65
CA TRP A 43 -2.49 6.38 -2.54
C TRP A 43 -3.07 4.95 -2.63
N LYS A 44 -4.27 4.71 -2.09
CA LYS A 44 -4.96 3.40 -2.23
C LYS A 44 -5.16 3.02 -3.68
N LEU A 45 -5.46 4.01 -4.52
CA LEU A 45 -5.63 3.84 -5.96
C LEU A 45 -4.32 3.45 -6.64
N GLY A 46 -3.22 4.11 -6.25
CA GLY A 46 -1.88 3.78 -6.75
C GLY A 46 -1.45 2.37 -6.34
N LEU A 47 -1.74 1.97 -5.10
CA LEU A 47 -1.46 0.62 -4.61
C LEU A 47 -2.29 -0.44 -5.34
N ALA A 48 -3.57 -0.18 -5.59
CA ALA A 48 -4.44 -1.08 -6.34
C ALA A 48 -3.95 -1.29 -7.79
N ILE A 49 -3.49 -0.22 -8.46
CA ILE A 49 -2.91 -0.33 -9.81
C ILE A 49 -1.63 -1.18 -9.79
N LEU A 50 -0.80 -1.04 -8.76
CA LEU A 50 0.44 -1.84 -8.60
C LEU A 50 0.15 -3.30 -8.23
N ALA A 51 -0.94 -3.56 -7.48
CA ALA A 51 -1.33 -4.90 -7.10
C ALA A 51 -1.78 -5.72 -8.32
N GLU A 52 -2.56 -5.13 -9.22
CA GLU A 52 -3.15 -5.89 -10.33
C GLU A 52 -2.34 -5.88 -11.64
N GLU A 53 -1.39 -4.95 -11.78
CA GLU A 53 -0.28 -5.10 -12.73
C GLU A 53 0.50 -6.41 -12.47
N SER A 54 0.43 -6.96 -11.25
CA SER A 54 1.03 -8.25 -10.89
C SER A 54 0.31 -9.44 -11.52
N GLU A 55 -1.03 -9.50 -11.47
CA GLU A 55 -1.81 -10.66 -11.94
C GLU A 55 -1.71 -10.84 -13.46
N THR A 56 -1.59 -9.74 -14.21
CA THR A 56 -1.50 -9.79 -15.68
C THR A 56 -0.12 -10.22 -16.21
N HIS A 57 0.94 -10.09 -15.41
CA HIS A 57 2.32 -10.42 -15.79
C HIS A 57 2.83 -11.79 -15.30
N GLU A 58 2.01 -12.54 -14.56
CA GLU A 58 2.35 -13.85 -13.97
C GLU A 58 2.61 -14.97 -14.98
N LEU A 59 2.39 -14.75 -16.28
CA LEU A 59 2.70 -15.75 -17.29
C LEU A 59 4.21 -15.91 -17.57
N HIS A 60 5.08 -14.95 -17.19
CA HIS A 60 6.50 -15.00 -17.58
C HIS A 60 7.56 -14.56 -16.53
N ALA A 61 7.19 -14.09 -15.34
CA ALA A 61 8.18 -13.72 -14.32
C ALA A 61 7.74 -14.21 -12.94
N GLY A 62 8.62 -14.93 -12.24
CA GLY A 62 8.31 -15.56 -10.96
C GLY A 62 7.81 -14.58 -9.88
N PRO A 63 7.01 -15.08 -8.92
CA PRO A 63 6.22 -14.28 -7.96
C PRO A 63 7.04 -13.37 -7.02
N SER A 64 8.37 -13.53 -6.95
CA SER A 64 9.22 -12.88 -5.96
C SER A 64 9.71 -11.47 -6.32
N SER A 65 9.65 -11.06 -7.59
CA SER A 65 10.14 -9.74 -8.03
C SER A 65 9.09 -8.63 -7.88
N SER A 66 7.81 -8.97 -7.99
CA SER A 66 6.70 -8.01 -8.09
C SER A 66 6.26 -7.54 -6.70
N SER A 67 6.07 -8.48 -5.78
CA SER A 67 5.76 -8.20 -4.37
C SER A 67 6.78 -7.28 -3.71
N LYS A 68 8.07 -7.43 -4.07
CA LYS A 68 9.15 -6.56 -3.55
C LYS A 68 8.98 -5.10 -3.94
N LYS A 69 8.59 -4.82 -5.20
CA LYS A 69 8.37 -3.43 -5.67
C LYS A 69 7.18 -2.78 -4.97
N ARG A 70 6.11 -3.55 -4.73
CA ARG A 70 4.96 -3.09 -3.95
C ARG A 70 5.37 -2.75 -2.52
N VAL A 71 6.07 -3.66 -1.85
CA VAL A 71 6.58 -3.48 -0.47
C VAL A 71 7.61 -2.35 -0.37
N GLU A 72 8.44 -2.12 -1.40
CA GLU A 72 9.41 -1.01 -1.44
C GLU A 72 8.71 0.34 -1.61
N ALA A 73 7.83 0.47 -2.60
CA ALA A 73 7.03 1.69 -2.79
C ALA A 73 6.23 2.02 -1.53
N MET A 74 5.74 0.98 -0.86
CA MET A 74 5.01 1.08 0.39
C MET A 74 5.88 1.53 1.58
N LYS A 75 7.11 1.03 1.70
CA LYS A 75 8.08 1.51 2.71
C LYS A 75 8.40 2.98 2.52
N GLU A 76 8.52 3.44 1.27
CA GLU A 76 8.72 4.85 0.95
C GLU A 76 7.51 5.70 1.33
N LEU A 77 6.28 5.22 1.04
CA LEU A 77 5.04 5.90 1.42
C LEU A 77 4.89 6.04 2.94
N LEU A 78 5.18 4.96 3.67
CA LEU A 78 5.13 4.96 5.12
C LEU A 78 6.13 5.95 5.72
N LEU A 79 7.34 6.03 5.15
CA LEU A 79 8.35 7.02 5.54
C LEU A 79 7.87 8.46 5.29
N ILE A 80 7.22 8.70 4.14
CA ILE A 80 6.66 10.02 3.80
C ILE A 80 5.56 10.40 4.81
N TRP A 81 4.69 9.48 5.21
CA TRP A 81 3.65 9.77 6.20
C TRP A 81 4.19 10.03 7.61
N ILE A 82 5.22 9.29 8.03
CA ILE A 82 5.90 9.53 9.29
C ILE A 82 6.54 10.92 9.31
N THR A 83 7.24 11.28 8.23
CA THR A 83 7.87 12.62 8.12
C THR A 83 6.87 13.76 7.97
N ALA A 84 5.68 13.50 7.41
CA ALA A 84 4.59 14.46 7.30
C ALA A 84 3.75 14.62 8.58
N GLY A 85 3.94 13.77 9.59
CA GLY A 85 3.17 13.80 10.83
C GLY A 85 1.81 13.07 10.77
N GLU A 86 1.48 12.48 9.61
CA GLU A 86 0.20 11.81 9.33
C GLU A 86 0.23 10.33 9.78
N HIS A 87 0.52 10.14 11.06
CA HIS A 87 0.73 8.81 11.65
C HIS A 87 -0.55 7.96 11.70
N GLN A 88 -1.74 8.57 11.61
CA GLN A 88 -3.00 7.83 11.58
C GLN A 88 -3.15 7.00 10.30
N VAL A 89 -2.84 7.59 9.14
CA VAL A 89 -2.92 6.92 7.83
C VAL A 89 -1.90 5.78 7.75
N ALA A 90 -0.69 6.00 8.26
CA ALA A 90 0.33 4.96 8.33
C ALA A 90 -0.09 3.77 9.21
N ARG A 91 -0.82 4.02 10.31
CA ARG A 91 -1.34 2.97 11.20
C ARG A 91 -2.47 2.18 10.56
N ASP A 92 -3.48 2.87 10.04
CA ASP A 92 -4.63 2.22 9.38
C ASP A 92 -4.15 1.35 8.22
N TYR A 93 -3.08 1.79 7.56
CA TYR A 93 -2.49 1.04 6.48
C TYR A 93 -1.71 -0.21 6.91
N LEU A 94 -0.90 -0.15 7.98
CA LEU A 94 -0.23 -1.33 8.53
C LEU A 94 -1.23 -2.40 8.99
N VAL A 95 -2.41 -1.97 9.44
CA VAL A 95 -3.53 -2.84 9.81
C VAL A 95 -4.21 -3.44 8.58
N GLU A 96 -4.36 -2.67 7.49
CA GLU A 96 -4.96 -3.16 6.25
C GLU A 96 -4.04 -4.17 5.53
N GLU A 97 -2.71 -3.96 5.56
CA GLU A 97 -1.72 -4.90 5.02
C GLU A 97 -1.55 -6.17 5.88
N SER A 98 -1.85 -6.11 7.19
CA SER A 98 -1.83 -7.30 8.06
C SER A 98 -3.07 -8.18 7.93
N ALA A 99 -4.14 -7.68 7.31
CA ALA A 99 -5.43 -8.36 7.18
C ALA A 99 -5.46 -9.53 6.18
N PRO A 100 -4.82 -9.49 5.00
CA PRO A 100 -4.77 -10.66 4.12
C PRO A 100 -3.76 -11.67 4.64
N LEU A 101 -4.17 -12.93 4.85
CA LEU A 101 -3.23 -14.06 5.04
C LEU A 101 -2.49 -14.32 3.72
N PRO A 102 -1.16 -14.09 3.65
CA PRO A 102 -0.38 -14.44 2.48
C PRO A 102 0.49 -15.67 2.74
N ASP A 103 1.16 -16.18 1.71
CA ASP A 103 2.14 -17.27 1.80
C ASP A 103 3.13 -17.08 2.97
N GLU A 104 3.60 -18.19 3.53
CA GLU A 104 4.48 -18.29 4.72
C GLU A 104 5.70 -17.33 4.67
N LEU A 105 6.28 -17.12 3.48
CA LEU A 105 7.41 -16.20 3.26
C LEU A 105 7.03 -14.73 3.45
N HIS A 106 5.81 -14.36 3.10
CA HIS A 106 5.28 -13.01 3.18
C HIS A 106 4.93 -12.65 4.62
N ILE A 107 4.47 -13.62 5.41
CA ILE A 107 4.17 -13.46 6.83
C ILE A 107 5.44 -13.10 7.60
N MET A 108 6.58 -13.74 7.29
CA MET A 108 7.83 -13.45 7.97
C MET A 108 8.38 -12.04 7.65
N ASP A 109 8.28 -11.60 6.40
CA ASP A 109 8.71 -10.24 6.01
C ASP A 109 7.77 -9.17 6.59
N MET A 110 6.47 -9.47 6.64
CA MET A 110 5.43 -8.65 7.25
C MET A 110 5.60 -8.56 8.78
N ALA A 111 5.96 -9.66 9.45
CA ALA A 111 6.30 -9.67 10.86
C ALA A 111 7.53 -8.81 11.16
N ASN A 112 8.60 -8.98 10.38
CA ASN A 112 9.85 -8.23 10.55
C ASN A 112 9.65 -6.73 10.35
N THR A 113 8.87 -6.33 9.35
CA THR A 113 8.52 -4.92 9.13
C THR A 113 7.66 -4.39 10.28
N THR A 114 6.62 -5.10 10.68
CA THR A 114 5.70 -4.69 11.76
C THR A 114 6.42 -4.55 13.10
N LEU A 115 7.22 -5.53 13.50
CA LEU A 115 8.02 -5.51 14.73
C LEU A 115 9.03 -4.36 14.74
N ARG A 116 9.64 -4.05 13.58
CA ARG A 116 10.56 -2.92 13.45
C ARG A 116 9.85 -1.59 13.69
N TYR A 117 8.63 -1.41 13.16
CA TYR A 117 7.86 -0.19 13.38
C TYR A 117 7.25 -0.11 14.78
N LEU A 118 6.90 -1.25 15.40
CA LEU A 118 6.30 -1.31 16.75
C LEU A 118 7.15 -0.64 17.83
N THR A 119 8.47 -0.73 17.69
CA THR A 119 9.44 -0.18 18.66
C THR A 119 9.80 1.27 18.38
N THR A 120 9.30 1.85 17.29
CA THR A 120 9.65 3.20 16.86
C THR A 120 8.52 4.19 17.21
N TYR A 121 8.87 5.35 17.75
CA TYR A 121 7.90 6.43 17.97
C TYR A 121 7.33 6.94 16.63
N PRO A 122 6.02 7.22 16.50
CA PRO A 122 4.95 7.17 17.52
C PRO A 122 4.10 5.89 17.50
N PHE A 123 4.53 4.85 16.81
CA PHE A 123 3.78 3.60 16.68
C PHE A 123 3.75 2.76 17.96
N PHE A 124 4.68 3.02 18.88
CA PHE A 124 4.72 2.42 20.22
C PHE A 124 3.38 2.59 20.97
N ASP A 125 2.69 3.71 20.82
CA ASP A 125 1.45 4.00 21.57
C ASP A 125 0.19 3.37 20.93
N SER A 126 0.35 2.64 19.83
CA SER A 126 -0.76 2.07 19.08
C SER A 126 -1.12 0.67 19.57
N SER A 127 -2.17 0.57 20.39
CA SER A 127 -2.69 -0.72 20.88
C SER A 127 -3.11 -1.68 19.76
N THR A 128 -3.66 -1.16 18.66
CA THR A 128 -4.02 -1.93 17.47
C THR A 128 -2.80 -2.57 16.83
N LEU A 129 -1.74 -1.81 16.57
CA LEU A 129 -0.51 -2.34 15.96
C LEU A 129 0.17 -3.36 16.88
N GLN A 130 0.17 -3.12 18.20
CA GLN A 130 0.71 -4.07 19.18
C GLN A 130 -0.05 -5.40 19.20
N THR A 131 -1.39 -5.36 19.13
CA THR A 131 -2.21 -6.57 19.06
C THR A 131 -1.99 -7.34 17.76
N TYR A 132 -1.86 -6.66 16.62
CA TYR A 132 -1.49 -7.31 15.35
C TYR A 132 -0.08 -7.92 15.40
N GLY A 133 0.93 -7.18 15.90
CA GLY A 133 2.28 -7.71 16.07
C GLY A 133 2.32 -8.94 16.98
N GLY A 134 1.53 -8.94 18.06
CA GLY A 134 1.34 -10.09 18.93
C GLY A 134 0.71 -11.29 18.22
N LEU A 135 -0.38 -11.08 17.46
CA LEU A 135 -1.05 -12.13 16.69
C LEU A 135 -0.12 -12.75 15.64
N ILE A 136 0.65 -11.93 14.92
CA ILE A 136 1.63 -12.41 13.93
C ILE A 136 2.73 -13.22 14.61
N SER A 137 3.23 -12.76 15.76
CA SER A 137 4.25 -13.49 16.53
C SER A 137 3.74 -14.84 17.06
N LEU A 138 2.46 -14.92 17.45
CA LEU A 138 1.81 -16.17 17.84
C LEU A 138 1.65 -17.12 16.66
N TYR A 139 1.26 -16.60 15.49
CA TYR A 139 1.14 -17.39 14.28
C TYR A 139 2.49 -17.99 13.85
N LEU A 140 3.58 -17.22 13.91
CA LEU A 140 4.93 -17.70 13.60
C LEU A 140 5.49 -18.71 14.61
N ALA A 141 4.92 -18.78 15.82
CA ALA A 141 5.34 -19.69 16.87
C ALA A 141 4.63 -21.06 16.82
N GLN A 142 3.59 -21.20 15.99
CA GLN A 142 2.88 -22.47 15.74
C GLN A 142 3.67 -23.36 14.79
#